data_AF-A0A846YSJ0-F1
#
_entry.id   AF-A0A846YSJ0-F1
#
_cell.length_a   1.000
_cell.length_b   1.000
_cell.length_c   1.000
_cell.angle_alpha   90.00
_cell.angle_beta   90.00
_cell.angle_gamma   90.00
#
_symmetry.space_group_name_H-M   'P 1'
#
loop_
_entity.id
_entity.type
_entity.pdbx_description
1 polymer ?
#
loop_
_entity_poly.entity_id
_entity_poly.type
_entity_poly.pdbx_seq_one_letter_code
_entity_poly.pdbx_strand_id
1 'polypeptide(L)'
;MNHVYVLESRPDSDEHSSIDGVFTTREAARVYAERMAGQSLEWHTGQPGNDPDHSLAHAIRDGVYPDTGEFFRYVDGYYITRRTLNPTYLED
;
A
#
# COMPACT_ATOMS: atom_id res chain seq x y z
N MET A 1 -23.34 3.00 -5.07
CA MET A 1 -22.65 2.12 -4.10
C MET A 1 -21.53 2.92 -3.49
N ASN A 2 -21.38 2.89 -2.16
CA ASN A 2 -20.25 3.56 -1.50
C ASN A 2 -19.01 2.68 -1.63
N HIS A 3 -17.87 3.29 -1.92
CA HIS A 3 -16.58 2.61 -1.99
C HIS A 3 -15.65 3.18 -0.94
N VAL A 4 -14.72 2.34 -0.50
CA VAL A 4 -13.60 2.73 0.36
C VAL A 4 -12.30 2.27 -0.29
N TYR A 5 -11.19 2.84 0.14
CA TYR A 5 -9.85 2.52 -0.27
C TYR A 5 -9.12 1.96 0.95
N VAL A 6 -8.73 0.70 0.89
CA VAL A 6 -8.02 0.01 1.96
C VAL A 6 -6.53 0.10 1.66
N LEU A 7 -5.74 0.57 2.62
CA LEU A 7 -4.29 0.59 2.55
C LEU A 7 -3.74 -0.63 3.29
N GLU A 8 -2.87 -1.38 2.62
CA GLU A 8 -2.17 -2.54 3.16
C GLU A 8 -0.66 -2.34 2.99
N SER A 9 0.12 -2.63 4.03
CA SER A 9 1.58 -2.72 3.94
C SER A 9 2.01 -4.19 3.91
N ARG A 10 3.04 -4.47 3.12
CA ARG A 10 3.75 -5.74 3.14
C ARG A 10 5.23 -5.49 3.45
N PRO A 11 5.73 -5.91 4.62
CA PRO A 11 7.16 -6.02 4.83
C PRO A 11 7.73 -7.11 3.90
N ASP A 12 9.02 -6.98 3.56
CA ASP A 12 9.73 -7.78 2.55
C ASP A 12 9.91 -9.28 2.92
N SER A 13 9.59 -9.67 4.15
CA SER A 13 9.50 -11.06 4.59
C SER A 13 8.08 -11.58 4.41
N ASP A 14 7.89 -12.89 4.21
CA ASP A 14 6.61 -13.64 4.05
C ASP A 14 5.55 -13.44 5.18
N GLU A 15 5.63 -12.37 5.96
CA GLU A 15 4.63 -11.93 6.91
C GLU A 15 3.41 -11.34 6.21
N HIS A 16 2.26 -11.68 6.77
CA HIS A 16 0.95 -11.28 6.33
C HIS A 16 0.84 -9.78 6.08
N SER A 17 0.16 -9.39 5.00
CA SER A 17 -0.22 -8.00 4.77
C SER A 17 -1.03 -7.46 5.95
N SER A 18 -0.59 -6.36 6.53
CA SER A 18 -1.34 -5.63 7.55
C SER A 18 -2.20 -4.55 6.92
N ILE A 19 -3.46 -4.45 7.36
CA ILE A 19 -4.31 -3.31 7.01
C ILE A 19 -3.91 -2.14 7.90
N ASP A 20 -3.40 -1.07 7.29
CA ASP A 20 -2.99 0.14 8.00
C ASP A 20 -4.11 1.18 8.08
N GLY A 21 -5.08 1.14 7.16
CA GLY A 21 -6.19 2.08 7.19
C GLY A 21 -7.25 1.89 6.11
N VAL A 22 -8.41 2.52 6.36
CA VAL A 22 -9.56 2.56 5.43
C VAL A 22 -9.93 4.02 5.18
N PHE A 23 -10.00 4.40 3.91
CA PHE A 23 -10.13 5.78 3.47
C PHE A 23 -11.30 5.94 2.50
N THR A 24 -11.89 7.13 2.45
CA THR A 24 -12.97 7.47 1.51
C THR A 24 -12.44 7.88 0.14
N THR A 25 -11.16 8.22 0.02
CA THR A 25 -10.50 8.57 -1.24
C THR A 25 -9.14 7.88 -1.37
N ARG A 26 -8.75 7.56 -2.61
CA ARG A 26 -7.42 6.99 -2.92
C ARG A 26 -6.29 7.95 -2.51
N GLU A 27 -6.49 9.24 -2.71
CA GLU A 27 -5.49 10.27 -2.39
C GLU A 27 -5.19 10.35 -0.90
N ALA A 28 -6.21 10.25 -0.03
CA ALA A 28 -5.99 10.23 1.41
C ALA A 28 -5.15 9.04 1.85
N ALA A 29 -5.38 7.86 1.25
CA ALA A 29 -4.58 6.67 1.51
C ALA A 29 -3.12 6.85 1.06
N ARG A 30 -2.87 7.50 -0.09
CA ARG A 30 -1.50 7.79 -0.57
C ARG A 30 -0.74 8.72 0.36
N VAL A 31 -1.35 9.84 0.74
CA VAL A 31 -0.74 10.82 1.66
C VAL A 31 -0.43 10.16 3.00
N TYR A 32 -1.30 9.27 3.49
CA TYR A 32 -1.05 8.53 4.72
C TYR A 32 0.13 7.57 4.59
N ALA A 33 0.20 6.80 3.50
CA ALA A 33 1.32 5.90 3.22
C ALA A 33 2.67 6.63 3.12
N GLU A 34 2.73 7.78 2.44
CA GLU A 34 3.95 8.60 2.36
C GLU A 34 4.38 9.14 3.73
N ARG A 35 3.42 9.53 4.58
CA ARG A 35 3.71 9.94 5.97
C ARG A 35 4.26 8.78 6.80
N MET A 36 3.71 7.58 6.66
CA MET A 36 4.22 6.39 7.35
C MET A 36 5.62 6.01 6.85
N ALA A 37 5.85 6.08 5.54
CA ALA A 37 7.16 5.81 4.95
C ALA A 37 8.21 6.87 5.34
N GLY A 38 7.76 8.09 5.70
CA GLY A 38 8.60 9.24 5.97
C GLY A 38 9.18 9.88 4.71
N GLN A 39 8.67 9.51 3.53
CA GLN A 39 9.17 9.95 2.22
C GLN A 39 8.09 9.82 1.14
N SER A 40 8.31 10.47 0.00
CA SER A 40 7.48 10.28 -1.19
C SER A 40 7.62 8.85 -1.72
N LEU A 41 6.51 8.31 -2.23
CA LEU A 41 6.46 6.95 -2.80
C LEU A 41 6.22 7.01 -4.31
N GLU A 42 6.81 6.08 -5.04
CA GLU A 42 6.50 5.92 -6.46
C GLU A 42 5.26 5.03 -6.61
N TRP A 43 4.16 5.60 -7.11
CA TRP A 43 2.90 4.90 -7.27
C TRP A 43 2.72 4.37 -8.69
N HIS A 44 2.51 3.07 -8.81
CA HIS A 44 2.12 2.39 -10.03
C HIS A 44 0.63 2.02 -9.97
N THR A 45 -0.14 2.56 -10.91
CA THR A 45 -1.58 2.26 -11.07
C THR A 45 -1.85 1.59 -12.41
N GLY A 46 -2.66 0.53 -12.43
CA GLY A 46 -3.20 -0.03 -13.66
C GLY A 46 -2.16 -0.56 -14.67
N GLN A 47 -1.01 -1.04 -14.19
CA GLN A 47 -0.08 -1.79 -15.05
C GLN A 47 -0.71 -3.11 -15.51
N PRO A 48 -0.32 -3.68 -16.67
CA PRO A 48 -0.82 -4.97 -17.13
C PRO A 48 -0.53 -6.07 -16.08
N GLY A 49 -1.59 -6.69 -15.54
CA GLY A 49 -1.50 -7.66 -14.44
C GLY A 49 -1.87 -7.10 -13.06
N ASN A 50 -1.99 -5.77 -12.92
CA ASN A 50 -2.52 -5.11 -11.73
C ASN A 50 -3.92 -4.58 -12.02
N ASP A 51 -4.89 -4.95 -11.18
CA ASP A 51 -6.27 -4.45 -11.22
C ASP A 51 -6.26 -2.90 -11.24
N PRO A 52 -7.02 -2.21 -12.11
CA PRO A 52 -7.15 -0.74 -12.07
C PRO A 52 -7.69 -0.20 -10.72
N ASP A 53 -8.32 -1.05 -9.92
CA ASP A 53 -8.75 -0.75 -8.56
C ASP A 53 -7.63 -0.95 -7.50
N HIS A 54 -6.44 -1.41 -7.91
CA HIS A 54 -5.23 -1.52 -7.11
C HIS A 54 -4.20 -0.42 -7.45
N SER A 55 -3.60 0.17 -6.42
CA SER A 55 -2.37 0.98 -6.55
C SER A 55 -1.26 0.32 -5.76
N LEU A 56 -0.09 0.16 -6.37
CA LEU A 56 1.11 -0.33 -5.70
C LEU A 56 2.09 0.82 -5.55
N ALA A 57 2.66 0.99 -4.37
CA ALA A 57 3.79 1.88 -4.15
C ALA A 57 4.96 1.14 -3.56
N HIS A 58 6.15 1.56 -3.95
CA HIS A 58 7.40 1.11 -3.37
C HIS A 58 8.08 2.29 -2.68
N ALA A 59 8.40 2.12 -1.39
CA ALA A 59 9.37 2.97 -0.74
C ALA A 59 10.75 2.64 -1.30
N ILE A 60 11.38 3.56 -2.02
CA ILE A 60 12.78 3.38 -2.38
C ILE A 60 13.58 3.71 -1.12
N ARG A 61 14.02 2.69 -0.39
CA ARG A 61 15.05 2.83 0.63
C ARG A 61 16.32 2.17 0.10
N ASP A 62 17.31 3.00 -0.23
CA ASP A 62 18.67 2.51 -0.43
C ASP A 62 19.22 2.11 0.95
N GLY A 63 19.24 0.81 1.21
CA GLY A 63 19.87 0.22 2.38
C GLY A 63 21.27 -0.26 2.01
N VAL A 64 22.18 -0.29 2.99
CA VAL A 64 23.50 -0.90 2.84
C VAL A 64 23.60 -2.04 3.85
N TYR A 65 23.94 -3.24 3.40
CA TYR A 65 24.15 -4.38 4.29
C TYR A 65 25.33 -4.01 5.21
N PRO A 66 25.13 -3.98 6.54
CA PRO A 66 26.14 -3.47 7.47
C PRO A 66 27.44 -4.28 7.47
N ASP A 67 27.39 -5.50 6.96
CA ASP A 67 28.46 -6.49 6.89
C ASP A 67 29.13 -6.59 5.51
N THR A 68 28.39 -6.42 4.41
CA THR A 68 28.95 -6.55 3.05
C THR A 68 29.16 -5.21 2.33
N GLY A 69 28.52 -4.13 2.78
CA GLY A 69 28.54 -2.85 2.08
C GLY A 69 27.75 -2.86 0.77
N GLU A 70 27.06 -3.95 0.44
CA GLU A 70 26.24 -4.05 -0.75
C GLU A 70 24.95 -3.23 -0.59
N PHE A 71 24.58 -2.55 -1.66
CA PHE A 71 23.29 -1.87 -1.73
C PHE A 71 22.19 -2.91 -1.87
N PHE A 72 21.19 -2.83 -1.00
CA PHE A 72 19.98 -3.60 -1.11
C PHE A 72 18.77 -2.67 -1.05
N ARG A 73 17.68 -3.11 -1.67
CA ARG A 73 16.43 -2.34 -1.74
C ARG A 73 15.42 -2.99 -0.81
N TYR A 74 15.11 -2.36 0.32
CA TYR A 74 13.90 -2.74 1.07
C TYR A 74 12.69 -2.26 0.30
N VAL A 75 11.76 -3.16 0.04
CA VAL A 75 10.45 -2.79 -0.49
C VAL A 75 9.43 -2.90 0.64
N ASP A 76 9.09 -1.78 1.27
CA ASP A 76 7.79 -1.66 1.92
C ASP A 76 6.77 -1.53 0.78
N GLY A 77 6.10 -2.63 0.44
CA GLY A 77 5.06 -2.64 -0.58
C GLY A 77 3.78 -2.07 0.01
N TYR A 78 3.35 -0.90 -0.46
CA TYR A 78 2.07 -0.31 -0.07
C TYR A 78 1.02 -0.59 -1.15
N TYR A 79 -0.10 -1.17 -0.76
CA TYR A 79 -1.19 -1.54 -1.66
C TYR A 79 -2.43 -0.74 -1.28
N ILE A 80 -3.03 -0.04 -2.25
CA ILE A 80 -4.33 0.58 -2.09
C ILE A 80 -5.35 -0.17 -2.91
N THR A 81 -6.33 -0.77 -2.25
CA THR A 81 -7.39 -1.54 -2.90
C THR A 81 -8.74 -0.85 -2.75
N ARG A 82 -9.41 -0.57 -3.86
CA ARG A 82 -10.81 -0.11 -3.83
C ARG A 82 -11.73 -1.27 -3.46
N ARG A 83 -12.52 -1.11 -2.41
CA ARG A 83 -13.56 -2.06 -1.99
C ARG A 83 -14.92 -1.40 -2.05
N THR A 84 -15.92 -2.14 -2.53
CA THR A 84 -17.31 -1.71 -2.45
C THR A 84 -17.87 -2.13 -1.10
N LEU A 85 -18.41 -1.18 -0.35
CA LEU A 85 -19.15 -1.48 0.87
C LEU A 85 -20.47 -2.11 0.45
N ASN A 86 -20.65 -3.39 0.78
CA ASN A 86 -21.95 -4.04 0.62
C ASN A 86 -22.82 -3.64 1.83
N PRO A 87 -23.95 -2.96 1.64
CA PRO A 87 -24.78 -2.48 2.75
C PRO A 87 -25.49 -3.60 3.54
N THR A 88 -25.25 -4.88 3.20
CA THR A 88 -25.96 -6.05 3.74
C THR A 88 -25.66 -6.38 5.21
N TYR A 89 -24.92 -5.55 5.94
CA TYR A 89 -24.63 -5.71 7.38
C TYR A 89 -25.35 -4.66 8.24
N LEU A 90 -26.51 -4.16 7.80
CA LEU A 90 -27.41 -3.30 8.58
C LEU A 90 -28.73 -3.99 8.98
N GLU A 91 -28.78 -5.32 8.98
CA GLU A 91 -29.95 -6.09 9.44
C GLU A 91 -29.50 -7.17 10.43
N ASP A 92 -29.35 -6.79 11.70
CA ASP A 92 -30.20 -7.26 12.82
C ASP A 92 -29.94 -6.40 14.08
#